data_AF-A0A315ESK4-F1
#
_entry.id   AF-A0A315ESK4-F1
#
_cell.length_a   1.000
_cell.length_b   1.000
_cell.length_c   1.000
_cell.angle_alpha   90.00
_cell.angle_beta   90.00
_cell.angle_gamma   90.00
#
_symmetry.space_group_name_H-M   'P 1'
#
loop_
_entity.id
_entity.type
_entity.pdbx_description
1 polymer ?
#
loop_
_entity_poly.entity_id
_entity_poly.type
_entity_poly.pdbx_seq_one_letter_code
_entity_poly.pdbx_strand_id
1 'polypeptide(L)'
;MGVRCAPRPHRKSLQMTIESNRQDDLNKMVLCEPCSGIQRQWRRAPGHAELVQGTNRKEQRESGPVTITRYRCDRCGTAWEYENNKADQQAGWAVIGG
;
A
#
# COMPACT_ATOMS: atom_id res chain seq x y z
N MET A 1 34.83 12.14 -43.67
CA MET A 1 34.52 12.61 -42.30
C MET A 1 33.02 12.57 -42.09
N GLY A 2 32.50 11.88 -41.08
CA GLY A 2 31.06 11.86 -40.82
C GLY A 2 30.64 10.81 -39.80
N VAL A 3 30.93 11.02 -38.53
CA VAL A 3 30.29 10.26 -37.45
C VAL A 3 29.21 11.14 -36.81
N ARG A 4 27.96 10.81 -37.11
CA ARG A 4 26.79 11.40 -36.45
C ARG A 4 26.63 10.74 -35.09
N CYS A 5 27.03 11.42 -34.02
CA CYS A 5 26.76 10.98 -32.66
C CYS A 5 25.26 11.13 -32.36
N ALA A 6 24.58 10.03 -32.06
CA ALA A 6 23.20 9.99 -31.59
C ALA A 6 23.09 10.44 -30.12
N PRO A 7 21.98 11.09 -29.70
CA PRO A 7 21.78 11.47 -28.30
C PRO A 7 21.45 10.25 -27.43
N ARG A 8 22.04 10.20 -26.23
CA ARG A 8 21.80 9.16 -25.23
C ARG A 8 20.37 9.28 -24.67
N PRO A 9 19.57 8.19 -24.60
CA PRO A 9 18.29 8.24 -23.92
C PRO A 9 18.50 8.28 -22.40
N HIS A 10 17.62 9.03 -21.76
CA HIS A 10 17.59 9.39 -20.35
C HIS A 10 17.43 8.15 -19.43
N ARG A 11 18.51 7.79 -18.73
CA ARG A 11 18.55 6.69 -17.73
C ARG A 11 18.01 7.15 -16.38
N LYS A 12 16.70 7.41 -16.25
CA LYS A 12 16.09 7.79 -14.96
C LYS A 12 14.74 7.14 -14.62
N SER A 13 14.18 6.28 -15.47
CA SER A 13 12.80 5.78 -15.27
C SER A 13 12.65 4.31 -14.87
N LEU A 14 13.73 3.63 -14.49
CA LEU A 14 13.72 2.21 -14.12
C LEU A 14 13.78 1.94 -12.61
N GLN A 15 13.99 2.98 -11.79
CA GLN A 15 14.20 2.81 -10.36
C GLN A 15 12.88 2.78 -9.56
N MET A 16 11.87 3.56 -9.97
CA MET A 16 10.58 3.63 -9.26
C MET A 16 9.79 2.31 -9.26
N THR A 17 9.88 1.48 -10.29
CA THR A 17 9.06 0.25 -10.38
C THR A 17 9.61 -0.90 -9.53
N ILE A 18 10.92 -0.90 -9.26
CA ILE A 18 11.58 -1.97 -8.51
C ILE A 18 11.31 -1.83 -7.01
N GLU A 19 11.17 -0.60 -6.51
CA GLU A 19 10.85 -0.34 -5.09
C GLU A 19 9.42 -0.80 -4.74
N SER A 20 8.43 -0.53 -5.59
CA SER A 20 7.07 -1.07 -5.41
C SER A 20 7.03 -2.59 -5.49
N ASN A 21 7.83 -3.21 -6.36
CA ASN A 21 7.84 -4.67 -6.50
C ASN A 21 8.52 -5.38 -5.30
N ARG A 22 9.54 -4.78 -4.69
CA ARG A 22 10.15 -5.30 -3.44
C ARG A 22 9.23 -5.16 -2.24
N GLN A 23 8.46 -4.08 -2.17
CA GLN A 23 7.41 -3.92 -1.16
C GLN A 23 6.26 -4.92 -1.36
N ASP A 24 6.01 -5.37 -2.59
CA ASP A 24 5.06 -6.44 -2.89
C ASP A 24 5.57 -7.80 -2.39
N ASP A 25 6.84 -8.13 -2.69
CA ASP A 25 7.45 -9.43 -2.33
C ASP A 25 7.66 -9.60 -0.82
N LEU A 26 8.10 -8.55 -0.11
CA LEU A 26 8.20 -8.55 1.37
C LEU A 26 6.82 -8.70 2.05
N ASN A 27 5.74 -8.31 1.37
CA ASN A 27 4.36 -8.45 1.84
C ASN A 27 3.77 -9.83 1.52
N LYS A 28 4.47 -10.67 0.75
CA LYS A 28 4.10 -12.08 0.53
C LYS A 28 4.41 -12.98 1.73
N MET A 29 4.38 -12.45 2.94
CA MET A 29 4.24 -13.25 4.15
C MET A 29 2.79 -13.75 4.23
N VAL A 30 2.53 -14.89 3.59
CA VAL A 30 1.30 -15.74 3.68
C VAL A 30 0.00 -14.94 3.89
N LEU A 31 -0.27 -13.98 2.99
CA LEU A 31 -1.61 -13.42 2.87
C LEU A 31 -2.54 -14.52 2.37
N CYS A 32 -3.73 -14.61 2.96
CA CYS A 32 -4.79 -15.45 2.43
C CYS A 32 -5.18 -15.02 1.01
N GLU A 33 -5.76 -15.90 0.18
CA GLU A 33 -6.21 -15.55 -1.19
C GLU A 33 -7.04 -14.24 -1.23
N PRO A 34 -8.06 -14.04 -0.35
CA PRO A 34 -8.80 -12.78 -0.34
C PRO A 34 -8.01 -11.59 0.22
N CYS A 35 -7.01 -11.83 1.07
CA CYS A 35 -6.11 -10.80 1.58
C CYS A 35 -5.19 -10.25 0.47
N SER A 36 -4.74 -11.13 -0.43
CA SER A 36 -3.92 -10.73 -1.59
C SER A 36 -4.70 -9.91 -2.62
N GLY A 37 -6.03 -10.05 -2.66
CA GLY A 37 -6.92 -9.26 -3.50
C GLY A 37 -7.20 -7.84 -3.01
N ILE A 38 -6.77 -7.49 -1.78
CA ILE A 38 -7.00 -6.15 -1.23
C ILE A 38 -6.09 -5.14 -1.93
N GLN A 39 -6.71 -4.14 -2.56
CA GLN A 39 -5.98 -3.03 -3.16
C GLN A 39 -5.44 -2.10 -2.07
N ARG A 40 -4.13 -2.20 -1.83
CA ARG A 40 -3.37 -1.30 -0.93
C ARG A 40 -3.32 0.10 -1.51
N GLN A 41 -3.26 1.12 -0.64
CA GLN A 41 -3.05 2.53 -1.02
C GLN A 41 -4.25 3.19 -1.75
N TRP A 42 -5.45 2.61 -1.67
CA TRP A 42 -6.66 3.19 -2.26
C TRP A 42 -7.73 3.41 -1.20
N ARG A 43 -8.19 4.65 -1.10
CA ARG A 43 -9.32 5.00 -0.25
C ARG A 43 -10.60 4.35 -0.77
N ARG A 44 -11.40 3.76 0.12
CA ARG A 44 -12.63 2.99 -0.19
C ARG A 44 -12.40 1.70 -0.99
N ALA A 45 -11.17 1.20 -1.08
CA ALA A 45 -10.98 -0.13 -1.66
C ALA A 45 -11.75 -1.18 -0.85
N PRO A 46 -12.45 -2.12 -1.52
CA PRO A 46 -13.19 -3.18 -0.84
C PRO A 46 -12.21 -4.03 -0.04
N GLY A 47 -12.43 -4.12 1.27
CA GLY A 47 -11.82 -5.17 2.07
C GLY A 47 -12.51 -6.52 1.78
N HIS A 48 -11.95 -7.61 2.27
CA HIS A 48 -12.65 -8.90 2.30
C HIS A 48 -13.42 -9.09 3.61
N ALA A 49 -14.41 -9.99 3.59
CA ALA A 49 -15.36 -10.18 4.69
C ALA A 49 -14.73 -10.67 6.00
N GLU A 50 -13.51 -11.22 5.98
CA GLU A 50 -12.86 -11.85 7.14
C GLU A 50 -11.88 -10.90 7.86
N LEU A 51 -11.86 -9.62 7.45
CA LEU A 51 -11.20 -8.55 8.19
C LEU A 51 -12.04 -8.16 9.40
N VAL A 52 -11.59 -8.58 10.58
CA VAL A 52 -12.19 -8.18 11.85
C VAL A 52 -11.65 -6.82 12.24
N GLN A 53 -12.55 -5.85 12.42
CA GLN A 53 -12.18 -4.52 12.90
C GLN A 53 -11.76 -4.59 14.37
N GLY A 54 -10.56 -4.11 14.66
CA GLY A 54 -10.04 -3.96 16.00
C GLY A 54 -10.18 -2.52 16.49
N THR A 55 -9.06 -1.95 16.92
CA THR A 55 -9.00 -0.58 17.45
C THR A 55 -8.99 0.45 16.32
N ASN A 56 -9.70 1.56 16.54
CA ASN A 56 -9.54 2.76 15.73
C ASN A 56 -8.86 3.85 16.57
N ARG A 57 -7.95 4.60 15.95
CA ARG A 57 -7.34 5.79 16.52
C ARG A 57 -7.41 6.93 15.52
N LYS A 58 -7.59 8.13 16.05
CA LYS A 58 -7.49 9.36 15.27
C LYS A 58 -6.14 9.97 15.55
N GLU A 59 -5.39 10.26 14.50
CA GLU A 59 -4.10 10.92 14.59
C GLU A 59 -4.20 12.25 13.84
N GLN A 60 -3.54 13.28 14.35
CA GLN A 60 -3.49 14.57 13.69
C GLN A 60 -2.15 14.67 12.97
N ARG A 61 -2.20 14.58 11.63
CA ARG A 61 -1.05 14.77 10.76
C ARG A 61 -1.01 16.22 10.27
N GLU A 62 0.11 16.64 9.72
CA GLU A 62 0.26 17.94 9.05
C GLU A 62 -0.76 18.12 7.92
N SER A 63 -1.10 17.04 7.21
CA SER A 63 -2.10 17.03 6.15
C SER A 63 -3.55 17.09 6.66
N GLY A 64 -3.79 16.89 7.95
CA GLY A 64 -5.12 16.92 8.57
C GLY A 64 -5.43 15.76 9.51
N PRO A 65 -6.66 15.67 10.04
CA PRO A 65 -7.08 14.57 10.89
C PRO A 65 -7.18 13.28 10.10
N VAL A 66 -6.36 12.29 10.46
CA VAL A 66 -6.39 10.93 9.89
C VAL A 66 -7.05 9.99 10.88
N THR A 67 -7.88 9.08 10.40
CA THR A 67 -8.45 8.01 11.24
C THR A 67 -7.86 6.69 10.79
N ILE A 68 -6.98 6.13 11.61
CA ILE A 68 -6.33 4.86 11.37
C ILE A 68 -7.16 3.78 12.08
N THR A 69 -7.69 2.85 11.32
CA THR A 69 -8.47 1.73 11.85
C THR A 69 -7.69 0.45 11.63
N ARG A 70 -7.36 -0.24 12.72
CA ARG A 70 -6.67 -1.52 12.65
C ARG A 70 -7.69 -2.63 12.43
N TYR A 71 -7.39 -3.49 11.49
CA TYR A 71 -8.11 -4.71 11.17
C TYR A 71 -7.17 -5.89 11.34
N ARG A 72 -7.74 -7.06 11.60
CA ARG A 72 -7.01 -8.32 11.64
C ARG A 72 -7.79 -9.35 10.84
N CYS A 73 -7.11 -10.02 9.92
CA CYS A 73 -7.71 -11.13 9.20
C CYS A 73 -7.83 -12.34 10.14
N ASP A 74 -9.03 -12.92 10.26
CA ASP A 74 -9.24 -14.13 11.08
C ASP A 74 -8.61 -15.38 10.45
N ARG A 75 -8.39 -15.39 9.12
CA ARG A 75 -7.88 -16.57 8.39
C ARG A 75 -6.38 -16.74 8.42
N CYS A 76 -5.64 -15.69 8.06
CA CYS A 76 -4.18 -15.71 8.05
C CYS A 76 -3.58 -14.98 9.25
N GLY A 77 -4.40 -14.31 10.08
CA GLY A 77 -3.93 -13.55 11.23
C GLY A 77 -3.30 -12.20 10.88
N THR A 78 -3.13 -11.86 9.59
CA THR A 78 -2.45 -10.62 9.16
C THR A 78 -3.16 -9.39 9.68
N ALA A 79 -2.39 -8.48 10.29
CA ALA A 79 -2.89 -7.17 10.65
C ALA A 79 -2.87 -6.22 9.45
N TRP A 80 -3.98 -5.52 9.28
CA TRP A 80 -4.21 -4.50 8.28
C TRP A 80 -4.51 -3.17 8.99
N GLU A 81 -4.07 -2.07 8.43
CA GLU A 81 -4.48 -0.73 8.85
C GLU A 81 -5.20 -0.08 7.67
N TYR A 82 -6.36 0.50 7.95
CA TYR A 82 -7.08 1.35 7.02
C TYR A 82 -6.92 2.79 7.48
N GLU A 83 -6.23 3.58 6.68
CA GLU A 83 -6.14 5.01 6.91
C GLU A 83 -7.26 5.73 6.17
N ASN A 84 -8.12 6.41 6.92
CA ASN A 84 -9.09 7.34 6.37
C ASN A 84 -8.56 8.77 6.54
N ASN A 85 -7.85 9.23 5.52
CA ASN A 85 -7.47 10.63 5.37
C ASN A 85 -8.35 11.28 4.31
N LYS A 86 -8.89 12.48 4.59
CA LYS A 86 -9.62 13.26 3.59
C LYS A 86 -8.71 14.06 2.66
N ALA A 87 -7.54 14.44 3.15
CA ALA A 87 -6.55 15.23 2.43
C ALA A 87 -5.62 14.37 1.55
N ASP A 88 -5.57 13.07 1.80
CA ASP A 88 -4.74 12.12 1.05
C ASP A 88 -5.61 11.04 0.40
N GLN A 89 -5.53 10.91 -0.92
CA GLN A 89 -6.29 9.91 -1.69
C GLN A 89 -5.59 8.55 -1.73
N GLN A 90 -4.29 8.51 -1.40
CA GLN A 90 -3.52 7.27 -1.24
C GLN A 90 -3.69 6.67 0.17
N ALA A 91 -4.37 7.38 1.08
CA ALA A 91 -4.80 6.84 2.36
C ALA A 91 -5.84 5.74 2.17
N GLY A 92 -5.43 4.50 2.42
CA GLY A 92 -6.26 3.30 2.24
C GLY A 92 -5.71 2.14 3.06
N TRP A 93 -5.77 0.94 2.49
CA TRP A 93 -5.26 -0.26 3.13
C TRP A 93 -3.74 -0.33 3.11
N ALA A 94 -3.15 -0.56 4.28
CA ALA A 94 -1.75 -0.88 4.48
C ALA A 94 -1.62 -2.17 5.30
N VAL A 95 -0.66 -3.01 4.95
CA VAL A 95 -0.34 -4.21 5.75
C VAL A 95 0.74 -3.84 6.74
N ILE A 96 0.49 -4.13 8.01
CA ILE A 96 1.40 -3.80 9.11
C ILE A 96 2.24 -5.01 9.56
N GLY A 97 1.98 -6.20 8.99
CA GLY A 97 2.62 -7.46 9.36
C GLY A 97 1.83 -8.25 10.39
N GLY A 98 2.09 -9.56 10.45
CA GLY A 98 1.53 -10.52 11.41
C GLY A 98 2.53 -10.86 12.49
#